data_AF-A0A7X0ZCR5-F1
#
_entry.id   AF-A0A7X0ZCR5-F1
#
_cell.length_a   1.000
_cell.length_b   1.000
_cell.length_c   1.000
_cell.angle_alpha   90.00
_cell.angle_beta   90.00
_cell.angle_gamma   90.00
#
_symmetry.space_group_name_H-M   'P 1'
#
loop_
_entity.id
_entity.type
_entity.pdbx_description
1 polymer ?
#
loop_
_entity_poly.entity_id
_entity_poly.type
_entity_poly.pdbx_seq_one_letter_code
_entity_poly.pdbx_strand_id
1 'polypeptide(L)' 'MASTEFPINKYIKLDELRRDGFINVTSRGSGIIVSFMNAYHSLVPWNSFHDPNYRDSLLISIDKKSNKVVLK' A
#
# COMPACT_ATOMS: atom_id res chain seq x y z
N MET A 1 -22.73 24.30 8.37
CA MET A 1 -22.57 22.88 8.00
C MET A 1 -21.24 22.78 7.28
N ALA A 2 -20.25 22.05 7.81
CA ALA A 2 -18.95 21.91 7.17
C ALA A 2 -19.05 20.87 6.04
N SER A 3 -18.60 21.23 4.84
CA SER A 3 -18.59 20.37 3.67
C SER A 3 -17.72 19.12 3.93
N THR A 4 -18.28 17.94 3.67
CA THR A 4 -17.61 16.63 3.80
C THR A 4 -16.89 16.22 2.52
N GLU A 5 -16.50 17.19 1.67
CA GLU A 5 -15.74 16.90 0.46
C GLU A 5 -14.25 16.92 0.77
N PHE A 6 -13.62 15.74 0.70
CA PHE A 6 -12.16 15.62 0.71
C PHE A 6 -11.62 16.29 -0.56
N PRO A 7 -10.80 17.36 -0.46
CA PRO A 7 -10.29 18.03 -1.65
C PRO A 7 -9.30 17.11 -2.38
N ILE A 8 -9.72 16.64 -3.56
CA ILE A 8 -8.94 15.78 -4.48
C ILE A 8 -7.58 16.41 -4.86
N ASN A 9 -7.46 17.74 -4.77
CA ASN A 9 -6.24 18.47 -5.16
C ASN A 9 -5.08 18.39 -4.17
N LYS A 10 -5.23 17.68 -3.04
CA LYS A 10 -4.10 17.45 -2.13
C LYS A 10 -3.47 16.09 -2.45
N TYR A 11 -2.86 15.98 -3.63
CA TYR A 11 -1.94 14.88 -3.90
C TYR A 11 -0.86 14.90 -2.82
N ILE A 12 -0.96 13.94 -1.91
CA ILE A 12 -0.01 13.80 -0.82
C ILE A 12 1.27 13.26 -1.45
N LYS A 13 2.34 14.08 -1.41
CA LYS A 13 3.66 13.64 -1.84
C LYS A 13 4.16 12.56 -0.88
N LEU A 14 4.02 11.31 -1.30
CA LEU A 14 4.41 10.14 -0.51
C LEU A 14 5.86 10.22 -0.02
N ASP A 15 6.75 10.82 -0.81
CA ASP A 15 8.17 10.93 -0.51
C ASP A 15 8.47 11.89 0.66
N GLU A 16 7.66 12.93 0.84
CA GLU A 16 7.80 13.87 1.96
C GLU A 16 7.41 13.18 3.27
N LEU A 17 6.36 12.37 3.26
CA LEU A 17 5.95 11.63 4.43
C LEU A 17 6.88 10.43 4.74
N ARG A 18 7.51 9.82 3.73
CA ARG A 18 8.48 8.72 3.89
C ARG A 18 9.73 9.15 4.66
N ARG A 19 10.20 10.37 4.40
CA ARG A 19 11.31 10.98 5.14
C ARG A 19 11.00 11.16 6.63
N ASP A 20 9.75 11.45 6.97
CA ASP A 20 9.34 11.76 8.34
C ASP A 20 8.99 10.52 9.16
N GLY A 21 9.30 9.32 8.66
CA GLY A 21 9.20 8.08 9.42
C GLY A 21 7.77 7.78 9.86
N PHE A 22 6.84 7.72 8.89
CA PHE A 22 5.43 7.29 9.03
C PHE A 22 5.13 6.35 10.21
N ILE A 23 4.91 6.92 11.40
CA ILE A 23 4.27 6.27 12.54
C ILE A 23 2.83 6.80 12.58
N ASN A 24 1.83 5.93 12.69
CA ASN A 24 0.39 6.23 12.77
C ASN A 24 -0.33 6.78 11.52
N VAL A 25 0.02 6.36 10.30
CA VAL A 25 -0.83 6.69 9.15
C VAL A 25 -1.96 5.69 8.96
N THR A 26 -3.17 6.25 8.85
CA THR A 26 -4.41 5.52 8.61
C THR A 26 -4.84 5.72 7.16
N SER A 27 -4.84 4.67 6.35
CA SER A 27 -5.48 4.69 5.02
C SER A 27 -6.99 4.75 5.19
N ARG A 28 -7.63 5.80 4.66
CA ARG A 28 -9.09 5.85 4.49
C ARG A 28 -9.40 5.69 3.00
N GLY A 29 -10.08 4.59 2.65
CA GLY A 29 -10.62 4.38 1.30
C GLY A 29 -9.76 3.57 0.32
N SER A 30 -8.63 2.98 0.74
CA SER A 30 -7.80 2.16 -0.17
C SER A 30 -7.33 0.86 0.48
N GLY A 31 -8.25 -0.09 0.64
CA GLY A 31 -7.96 -1.42 1.19
C GLY A 31 -6.89 -2.20 0.41
N ILE A 32 -6.78 -1.95 -0.90
CA ILE A 32 -5.72 -2.51 -1.74
C ILE A 32 -4.34 -2.01 -1.30
N ILE A 33 -4.19 -0.71 -1.01
CA ILE A 33 -2.90 -0.14 -0.56
C ILE A 33 -2.49 -0.74 0.78
N VAL A 34 -3.43 -0.85 1.73
CA VAL A 34 -3.16 -1.46 3.05
C VAL A 34 -2.76 -2.93 2.90
N SER A 35 -3.53 -3.68 2.12
CA SER A 35 -3.26 -5.10 1.86
C SER A 35 -1.92 -5.31 1.15
N PHE A 36 -1.55 -4.41 0.23
CA PHE A 36 -0.27 -4.44 -0.46
C PHE A 36 0.89 -4.16 0.51
N MET A 37 0.81 -3.12 1.33
CA MET A 37 1.84 -2.80 2.33
C MET A 37 2.00 -3.91 3.36
N ASN A 38 0.89 -4.50 3.83
CA ASN A 38 0.94 -5.64 4.74
C ASN A 38 1.66 -6.84 4.11
N ALA A 39 1.39 -7.14 2.83
CA ALA A 39 2.07 -8.22 2.13
C ALA A 39 3.55 -7.92 1.89
N TYR A 40 3.89 -6.67 1.57
CA TYR A 40 5.27 -6.21 1.36
C TYR A 40 6.13 -6.37 2.62
N HIS A 41 5.54 -6.12 3.78
CA HIS A 41 6.15 -6.30 5.11
C HIS A 41 5.88 -7.68 5.72
N SER A 42 5.47 -8.68 4.92
CA SER A 42 5.31 -10.08 5.35
C SER A 42 4.26 -10.31 6.44
N LEU A 43 3.32 -9.38 6.63
CA LEU A 43 2.22 -9.48 7.61
C LEU A 43 1.06 -10.33 7.08
N VAL A 44 0.92 -10.45 5.76
CA VAL A 44 -0.04 -11.33 5.09
C VAL A 44 0.60 -12.01 3.88
N PRO A 45 0.09 -13.16 3.40
CA PRO A 45 0.65 -13.81 2.22
C PRO A 45 0.55 -12.94 0.97
N TRP A 46 1.61 -12.92 0.15
CA TRP A 46 1.71 -12.15 -1.09
C TRP A 46 0.77 -12.63 -2.20
N ASN A 47 0.46 -13.92 -2.22
CA ASN A 47 -0.46 -14.58 -3.16
C ASN A 47 -1.90 -14.71 -2.61
N SER A 48 -2.32 -13.86 -1.67
CA SER A 48 -3.60 -14.01 -0.96
C SER A 48 -4.85 -13.59 -1.75
N PHE A 49 -4.70 -13.05 -2.95
CA PHE A 49 -5.82 -12.68 -3.82
C PHE A 49 -6.21 -13.85 -4.72
N HIS A 50 -7.37 -13.76 -5.38
CA HIS A 50 -7.81 -14.78 -6.34
C HIS A 50 -6.78 -14.98 -7.47
N ASP A 51 -6.27 -13.88 -8.04
CA ASP A 51 -5.08 -13.93 -8.89
C ASP A 51 -3.82 -13.87 -8.02
N PRO A 52 -3.01 -14.94 -7.97
CA PRO A 52 -1.79 -14.98 -7.16
C PRO A 52 -0.74 -13.95 -7.59
N ASN A 53 -0.79 -13.48 -8.85
CA ASN A 53 0.15 -12.52 -9.42
C ASN A 53 -0.36 -11.06 -9.33
N TYR A 54 -1.57 -10.84 -8.79
CA TYR A 54 -2.17 -9.51 -8.72
C TYR A 54 -1.23 -8.47 -8.09
N ARG A 55 -0.56 -8.82 -6.99
CA ARG A 55 0.38 -7.90 -6.33
C ARG A 55 1.67 -7.67 -7.12
N ASP A 56 2.10 -8.62 -7.94
CA ASP A 56 3.25 -8.43 -8.82
C ASP A 56 2.94 -7.39 -9.91
N SER A 57 1.68 -7.31 -10.36
CA SER A 57 1.24 -6.27 -11.31
C SER A 57 1.23 -4.85 -10.73
N LEU A 58 1.23 -4.72 -9.40
CA LEU A 58 1.26 -3.43 -8.70
C LEU A 58 2.68 -2.92 -8.46
N LEU A 59 3.70 -3.73 -8.75
CA LEU A 59 5.10 -3.30 -8.62
C LEU A 59 5.50 -2.42 -9.81
N ILE A 60 6.30 -1.39 -9.53
CA ILE A 60 6.95 -0.58 -10.57
C ILE A 60 7.90 -1.46 -11.42
N SER A 61 8.54 -2.43 -10.77
CA SER A 61 9.39 -3.44 -11.40
C SER A 61 9.56 -4.65 -10.48
N ILE A 62 9.77 -5.83 -11.07
CA ILE A 62 9.78 -7.11 -10.32
C ILE A 62 10.90 -7.19 -9.28
N ASP A 63 12.03 -6.52 -9.51
CA ASP A 63 13.16 -6.42 -8.57
C ASP A 63 12.81 -5.67 -7.28
N LYS A 64 11.68 -4.96 -7.24
CA LYS A 64 11.18 -4.30 -6.02
C LYS A 64 10.40 -5.22 -5.11
N LYS A 65 10.10 -6.44 -5.53
CA LYS A 65 9.46 -7.43 -4.66
C LYS A 65 10.36 -7.70 -3.45
N SER A 66 9.76 -7.65 -2.25
CA SER A 66 10.49 -7.97 -1.03
C SER A 66 10.91 -9.45 -1.03
N ASN A 67 12.18 -9.73 -0.74
CA ASN A 67 12.69 -11.10 -0.64
C ASN A 67 12.11 -11.88 0.55
N LYS A 68 11.38 -11.21 1.44
CA LYS A 68 10.84 -11.77 2.69
C LYS A 68 9.36 -12.10 2.61
N VAL A 69 8.74 -11.98 1.44
CA VAL A 69 7.29 -12.22 1.29
C VAL A 69 6.91 -13.64 1.70
N VAL A 70 5.76 -13.77 2.36
CA VAL A 70 5.18 -15.06 2.75
C VAL A 70 4.21 -15.52 1.66
N LEU A 71 4.12 -16.83 1.42
CA LEU A 71 3.16 -17.44 0.49
C LEU A 71 2.20 -18.34 1.27
N LYS A 72 0.94 -18.38 0.86
CA LYS A 72 -0.09 -19.32 1.33
C LYS A 72 0.03 -20.63 0.59
#